data_AF-A0A969EJY4-F1
#
_entry.id   AF-A0A969EJY4-F1
#
_cell.length_a   1.000
_cell.length_b   1.000
_cell.length_c   1.000
_cell.angle_alpha   90.00
_cell.angle_beta   90.00
_cell.angle_gamma   90.00
#
_symmetry.space_group_name_H-M   'P 1'
#
loop_
_entity.id
_entity.type
_entity.pdbx_description
1 polymer ?
#
loop_
_entity_poly.entity_id
_entity_poly.type
_entity_poly.pdbx_seq_one_letter_code
_entity_poly.pdbx_strand_id
1 'polypeptide(L)'
;FPEVKFAGKIVKDAKSYRLKGQFTMRDVTKEVDFDLIYKGSINTGRGMKAGFKINGTVNRFDYGLKWNRALEAGNLVVAEDVVITCNVELNMQK
;
A
#
# COMPACT_ATOMS: atom_id res chain seq x y z
N PHE A 1 1.15 -18.75 -2.81
CA PHE A 1 1.16 -17.33 -3.17
C PHE A 1 2.27 -16.61 -2.41
N PRO A 2 3.52 -16.62 -2.90
CA PRO A 2 4.67 -16.02 -2.20
C PRO A 2 4.75 -14.50 -2.35
N GLU A 3 3.97 -13.91 -3.26
CA GLU A 3 4.06 -12.51 -3.64
C GLU A 3 2.76 -11.76 -3.31
N VAL A 4 2.92 -10.49 -2.94
CA VAL A 4 1.86 -9.48 -2.97
C VAL A 4 2.21 -8.51 -4.09
N LYS A 5 1.25 -8.20 -4.96
CA LYS A 5 1.49 -7.40 -6.18
C LYS A 5 0.67 -6.13 -6.14
N PHE A 6 1.26 -5.07 -6.68
CA PHE A 6 0.56 -3.83 -6.95
C PHE A 6 0.87 -3.38 -8.37
N ALA A 7 -0.17 -3.07 -9.16
CA ALA A 7 -0.05 -2.51 -10.49
C ALA A 7 -0.96 -1.29 -10.59
N GLY A 8 -0.38 -0.11 -10.76
CA GLY A 8 -1.13 1.13 -10.68
C GLY A 8 -0.35 2.35 -11.12
N LYS A 9 -0.93 3.52 -10.86
CA LYS A 9 -0.37 4.81 -11.22
C LYS A 9 -0.54 5.81 -10.10
N ILE A 10 0.37 6.77 -10.07
CA ILE A 10 0.23 7.96 -9.24
C ILE A 10 -0.76 8.91 -9.93
N VAL A 11 -1.75 9.35 -9.19
CA VAL A 11 -2.74 10.35 -9.61
C VAL A 11 -2.59 11.56 -8.70
N LYS A 12 -2.56 12.75 -9.29
CA LYS A 12 -2.60 14.01 -8.52
C LYS A 12 -4.06 14.35 -8.26
N ASP A 13 -4.44 14.46 -7.00
CA ASP A 13 -5.78 14.85 -6.57
C ASP A 13 -5.73 16.21 -5.87
N ALA A 14 -6.08 17.26 -6.61
CA ALA A 14 -6.00 18.66 -6.18
C ALA A 14 -4.65 19.05 -5.54
N LYS A 15 -4.51 18.81 -4.22
CA LYS A 15 -3.35 19.15 -3.38
C LYS A 15 -2.57 17.92 -2.86
N SER A 16 -3.05 16.70 -3.10
CA SER A 16 -2.41 15.45 -2.65
C SER A 16 -2.06 14.54 -3.83
N TYR A 17 -1.27 13.52 -3.56
CA TYR A 17 -1.05 12.43 -4.50
C TYR A 17 -1.71 11.16 -3.96
N ARG A 18 -2.25 10.38 -4.88
CA ARG A 18 -2.92 9.11 -4.63
C ARG A 18 -2.26 8.03 -5.48
N LEU A 19 -2.04 6.86 -4.90
CA LEU A 19 -1.53 5.69 -5.60
C LEU A 19 -2.71 4.75 -5.85
N LYS A 20 -3.26 4.82 -7.05
CA LYS A 20 -4.46 4.06 -7.46
C LYS A 20 -4.06 2.89 -8.32
N GLY A 21 -4.60 1.71 -8.02
CA GLY A 21 -4.29 0.53 -8.83
C GLY A 21 -4.87 -0.76 -8.29
N GLN A 22 -4.50 -1.84 -8.96
CA GLN A 22 -4.86 -3.20 -8.61
C GLN A 22 -3.86 -3.72 -7.58
N PHE A 23 -4.37 -4.12 -6.41
CA PHE A 23 -3.62 -4.80 -5.38
C PHE A 23 -4.06 -6.26 -5.31
N THR A 24 -3.08 -7.15 -5.43
CA THR A 24 -3.29 -8.59 -5.44
C THR A 24 -2.65 -9.19 -4.20
N MET A 25 -3.48 -9.84 -3.38
CA MET A 25 -3.03 -10.67 -2.27
C MET A 25 -3.63 -12.06 -2.46
N ARG A 26 -2.77 -13.09 -2.50
CA ARG A 26 -3.14 -14.45 -2.92
C ARG A 26 -3.65 -14.49 -4.37
N ASP A 27 -4.85 -15.01 -4.59
CA ASP A 27 -5.56 -15.11 -5.85
C ASP A 27 -6.59 -13.98 -6.06
N VAL A 28 -6.78 -13.11 -5.06
CA VAL A 28 -7.77 -12.03 -5.13
C VAL A 28 -7.09 -10.71 -5.48
N THR A 29 -7.65 -10.02 -6.47
CA THR A 29 -7.23 -8.69 -6.90
C THR A 29 -8.36 -7.69 -6.66
N LYS A 30 -8.03 -6.54 -6.07
CA LYS A 30 -8.97 -5.46 -5.78
C LYS A 30 -8.36 -4.13 -6.19
N GLU A 31 -9.22 -3.20 -6.60
CA GLU A 31 -8.81 -1.81 -6.77
C GLU A 31 -8.64 -1.16 -5.39
N VAL A 32 -7.49 -0.52 -5.20
CA VAL A 32 -7.15 0.21 -3.98
C VAL A 32 -6.72 1.63 -4.31
N ASP A 33 -6.85 2.50 -3.34
CA ASP A 33 -6.48 3.90 -3.44
C ASP A 33 -5.72 4.31 -2.18
N PHE A 34 -4.39 4.35 -2.29
CA PHE A 34 -3.50 4.65 -1.19
C PHE A 34 -3.07 6.11 -1.19
N ASP A 35 -2.89 6.67 -0.01
CA ASP A 35 -2.28 7.99 0.15
C ASP A 35 -0.82 7.96 -0.24
N LEU A 36 -0.39 8.89 -1.08
CA LEU A 36 0.99 9.09 -1.45
C LEU A 36 1.45 10.49 -1.02
N ILE A 37 2.48 10.52 -0.18
CA ILE A 37 3.14 11.76 0.23
C ILE A 37 4.49 11.82 -0.48
N TYR A 38 4.65 12.82 -1.34
CA TYR A 38 5.95 13.15 -1.90
C TYR A 38 6.79 13.87 -0.84
N LYS A 39 7.95 13.29 -0.50
CA LYS A 39 8.87 13.82 0.52
C LYS A 39 9.97 14.72 -0.06
N GLY A 40 9.89 15.01 -1.36
CA GLY A 40 10.89 15.81 -2.07
C GLY A 40 11.91 14.96 -2.82
N SER A 41 12.80 15.66 -3.52
CA SER A 41 13.89 15.08 -4.30
C SER A 41 15.18 15.82 -4.04
N ILE A 42 16.29 15.09 -4.05
CA ILE A 42 17.62 15.65 -3.82
C ILE A 42 18.60 15.12 -4.88
N ASN A 43 19.48 15.99 -5.38
CA ASN A 43 20.63 15.58 -6.15
C ASN A 43 21.77 15.22 -5.20
N THR A 44 22.17 13.95 -5.18
CA THR A 44 23.19 13.43 -4.26
C THR A 44 24.61 13.53 -4.82
N GLY A 45 24.80 14.16 -5.98
CA GLY A 45 26.05 14.11 -6.75
C GLY A 45 26.30 12.77 -7.46
N ARG A 46 25.64 11.68 -7.03
CA ARG A 46 25.63 10.36 -7.69
C ARG A 46 24.37 10.10 -8.51
N GLY A 47 23.44 11.05 -8.52
CA GLY A 47 22.14 10.93 -9.17
C GLY A 47 21.04 11.61 -8.36
N MET A 48 19.90 11.82 -9.02
CA MET A 48 18.71 12.35 -8.38
C MET A 48 17.98 11.24 -7.64
N LYS A 49 17.60 11.51 -6.40
CA LYS A 49 16.78 10.64 -5.57
C LYS A 49 15.46 11.30 -5.25
N ALA A 50 14.38 10.51 -5.17
CA ALA A 50 13.06 10.97 -4.79
C ALA A 50 12.49 10.10 -3.66
N GLY A 51 11.92 10.74 -2.64
CA GLY A 51 11.33 10.06 -1.49
C GLY A 51 9.80 10.08 -1.52
N PHE A 52 9.18 8.96 -1.17
CA PHE A 52 7.72 8.82 -1.08
C PHE A 52 7.33 8.08 0.20
N LYS A 53 6.19 8.45 0.77
CA LYS A 53 5.52 7.66 1.82
C LYS A 53 4.15 7.23 1.30
N ILE A 54 3.89 5.94 1.32
CA ILE A 54 2.60 5.35 0.96
C ILE A 54 1.91 4.91 2.25
N ASN A 55 0.63 5.28 2.41
CA ASN A 55 -0.21 4.78 3.50
C ASN A 55 -1.55 4.30 2.95
N GLY A 56 -2.08 3.24 3.53
CA GLY A 56 -3.41 2.77 3.21
C GLY A 56 -3.85 1.65 4.14
N THR A 57 -5.13 1.31 4.07
CA THR A 57 -5.71 0.20 4.82
C THR A 57 -6.42 -0.72 3.84
N VAL A 58 -6.25 -2.03 4.02
CA VAL A 58 -6.99 -3.05 3.28
C VAL A 58 -7.66 -4.00 4.26
N ASN A 59 -8.86 -4.49 3.94
CA ASN A 59 -9.54 -5.50 4.75
C ASN A 59 -9.09 -6.90 4.29
N ARG A 60 -8.47 -7.68 5.18
CA ARG A 60 -7.94 -9.01 4.85
C ARG A 60 -9.03 -10.03 4.49
N PHE A 61 -10.26 -9.82 4.95
CA PHE A 61 -11.38 -10.70 4.62
C PHE A 61 -11.76 -10.61 3.15
N ASP A 62 -11.54 -9.46 2.51
CA ASP A 62 -11.75 -9.27 1.07
C ASP A 62 -10.82 -10.16 0.24
N TYR A 63 -9.70 -10.62 0.81
CA TYR A 63 -8.71 -11.51 0.19
C TYR A 63 -8.81 -12.95 0.72
N GLY A 64 -9.95 -13.30 1.33
CA GLY A 64 -10.22 -14.65 1.83
C GLY A 64 -9.37 -15.05 3.05
N LEU A 65 -8.71 -14.10 3.72
CA LEU A 65 -7.93 -14.35 4.93
C LEU A 65 -8.81 -14.22 6.18
N LYS A 66 -9.79 -15.12 6.31
CA LYS A 66 -10.81 -15.07 7.39
C LYS A 66 -10.43 -15.80 8.67
N TRP A 67 -9.20 -16.30 8.80
CA TRP A 67 -8.76 -17.00 10.01
C TRP A 67 -8.96 -16.08 11.23
N ASN A 68 -9.79 -16.54 12.16
CA ASN A 68 -9.99 -15.98 13.47
C ASN A 68 -10.42 -17.10 14.41
N ARG A 69 -9.74 -17.25 15.54
CA ARG A 69 -10.26 -18.01 16.68
C ARG A 69 -11.24 -17.05 17.37
N ALA A 70 -12.55 -17.25 17.20
CA ALA A 70 -13.52 -16.39 17.88
C ALA A 70 -13.31 -16.47 19.40
N LEU A 71 -13.28 -15.33 20.09
CA LEU A 71 -13.40 -15.31 21.55
C LEU A 71 -14.83 -15.70 21.92
N GLU A 72 -15.05 -16.23 23.12
CA GLU A 72 -16.37 -16.68 23.61
C GLU A 72 -17.49 -15.61 23.48
N ALA A 73 -17.10 -14.33 23.39
CA ALA A 73 -18.01 -13.19 23.21
C ALA A 73 -18.22 -12.74 21.74
N GLY A 74 -17.77 -13.50 20.74
CA GLY A 74 -17.95 -13.17 19.32
C GLY A 74 -16.99 -12.09 18.77
N ASN A 75 -16.03 -11.63 19.58
CA ASN A 75 -15.03 -10.66 19.17
C ASN A 75 -13.90 -11.30 18.34
N LEU A 76 -13.39 -10.56 17.35
CA LEU A 76 -12.23 -10.96 16.56
C LEU A 76 -10.94 -10.85 17.38
N VAL A 77 -10.11 -11.89 17.39
CA VAL A 77 -8.77 -11.85 18.00
C VAL A 77 -7.80 -11.01 17.17
N VAL A 78 -7.99 -10.99 15.85
CA VAL A 78 -7.18 -10.20 14.93
C VAL A 78 -8.10 -9.29 14.12
N ALA A 79 -7.80 -7.99 14.10
CA ALA A 79 -8.53 -7.02 13.30
C ALA A 79 -8.59 -7.44 11.82
N GLU A 80 -9.66 -7.07 11.14
CA GLU A 80 -9.81 -7.27 9.70
C GLU A 80 -9.00 -6.25 8.88
N ASP A 81 -8.84 -5.05 9.43
CA ASP A 81 -8.05 -3.98 8.83
C ASP A 81 -6.55 -4.24 8.95
N VAL A 82 -5.87 -4.14 7.82
CA VAL A 82 -4.42 -4.22 7.69
C VAL A 82 -3.90 -2.88 7.20
N VAL A 83 -3.19 -2.17 8.08
CA VAL A 83 -2.52 -0.91 7.74
C VAL A 83 -1.23 -1.22 6.98
N ILE A 84 -1.11 -0.67 5.78
CA ILE A 84 0.05 -0.74 4.92
C ILE A 84 0.78 0.60 4.99
N THR A 85 2.07 0.56 5.32
CA THR A 85 2.95 1.73 5.29
C THR A 85 4.23 1.39 4.57
N CYS A 86 4.57 2.16 3.54
CA CYS A 86 5.83 2.00 2.80
C CYS A 86 6.58 3.33 2.76
N ASN A 87 7.86 3.30 3.14
CA ASN A 87 8.77 4.40 2.88
C ASN A 87 9.65 4.01 1.70
N VAL A 88 9.58 4.77 0.61
CA VAL A 88 10.19 4.42 -0.67
C VAL A 88 11.19 5.50 -1.06
N GLU A 89 12.39 5.08 -1.44
CA GLU A 89 13.39 5.90 -2.10
C GLU A 89 13.60 5.35 -3.52
N LEU A 90 13.51 6.22 -4.52
CA LEU A 90 13.77 5.88 -5.90
C LEU A 90 14.99 6.66 -6.41
N ASN A 91 15.89 5.95 -7.10
CA ASN A 91 16.95 6.56 -7.87
C ASN A 91 16.43 6.83 -9.29
N MET A 92 16.60 8.06 -9.76
CA MET A 92 16.28 8.40 -11.15
C MET A 92 17.27 7.66 -12.07
N GLN A 93 16.75 6.76 -12.89
CA GLN A 93 17.53 6.11 -13.93
C GLN A 93 17.75 7.08 -15.09
N LYS A 94 18.95 7.02 -15.70
CA LYS A 94 19.31 7.81 -16.88
C LYS A 94 18.67 7.25 -18.13
#